data_AF-A0A7S3MD47-F1
#
_entry.id   AF-A0A7S3MD47-F1
#
_cell.length_a   1.000
_cell.length_b   1.000
_cell.length_c   1.000
_cell.angle_alpha   90.00
_cell.angle_beta   90.00
_cell.angle_gamma   90.00
#
_symmetry.space_group_name_H-M   'P 1'
#
loop_
_entity.id
_entity.type
_entity.pdbx_description
1 polymer ?
#
loop_
_entity_poly.entity_id
_entity_poly.type
_entity_poly.pdbx_seq_one_letter_code
_entity_poly.pdbx_strand_id
1 'polypeptide(L)'
;SELHSELACSICQDWLVHAATVECSHTFCWACIDKWLLHKKFECPVCRAPVTREPVRTRAVEAIVRKTVDKMPSEQKDEYEDRVKAAEAAHQRSQRLHIELEKSVTEAERKGKAFFTIDQDWKRKERDTFQRGVKDYTGDTRETYCRLTKLTVQWIHSAQEDKLQIALHNLQ
;
A
#
# COMPACT_ATOMS: atom_id res chain seq x y z
N SER A 1 11.43 28.36 -4.10
CA SER A 1 10.85 28.79 -5.38
C SER A 1 9.39 28.36 -5.40
N GLU A 2 8.52 29.05 -6.16
CA GLU A 2 7.11 28.67 -6.32
C GLU A 2 6.92 27.23 -6.83
N LEU A 3 7.92 26.69 -7.54
CA LEU A 3 7.89 25.30 -8.02
C LEU A 3 8.11 24.25 -6.91
N HIS A 4 8.76 24.61 -5.79
CA HIS A 4 8.98 23.67 -4.69
C HIS A 4 7.65 23.27 -4.05
N SER A 5 6.73 24.20 -3.83
CA SER A 5 5.43 23.89 -3.22
C SER A 5 4.58 22.93 -4.07
N GLU A 6 4.70 23.01 -5.40
CA GLU A 6 3.96 22.13 -6.32
C GLU A 6 4.56 20.71 -6.43
N LEU A 7 5.84 20.56 -6.05
CA LEU A 7 6.61 19.32 -6.17
C LEU A 7 7.04 18.74 -4.82
N ALA A 8 6.52 19.30 -3.73
CA ALA A 8 6.72 18.81 -2.37
C ALA A 8 5.56 17.92 -1.94
N CYS A 9 5.88 16.84 -1.25
CA CYS A 9 4.93 15.99 -0.59
C CYS A 9 4.30 16.72 0.59
N SER A 10 2.98 16.90 0.62
CA SER A 10 2.29 17.58 1.73
C SER A 10 2.28 16.80 3.06
N ILE A 11 2.76 15.54 3.07
CA ILE A 11 2.92 14.76 4.30
C ILE A 11 4.29 15.02 4.94
N CYS A 12 5.39 14.89 4.18
CA CYS A 12 6.75 15.06 4.71
C CYS A 12 7.35 16.45 4.46
N GLN A 13 6.65 17.31 3.72
CA GLN A 13 7.03 18.69 3.40
C GLN A 13 8.36 18.81 2.63
N ASP A 14 8.69 17.79 1.83
CA ASP A 14 9.95 17.66 1.09
C ASP A 14 9.66 17.09 -0.31
N TRP A 15 10.62 17.18 -1.25
CA TRP A 15 10.50 16.74 -2.63
C TRP A 15 9.87 15.36 -2.77
N LEU A 16 8.98 15.21 -3.74
CA LEU A 16 8.32 13.94 -4.04
C LEU A 16 9.34 12.87 -4.44
N VAL A 17 9.46 11.82 -3.62
CA VAL A 17 10.23 10.62 -3.94
C VAL A 17 9.25 9.51 -4.27
N HIS A 18 9.45 8.85 -5.42
CA HIS A 18 8.52 7.85 -5.93
C HIS A 18 7.09 8.40 -6.00
N ALA A 19 6.89 9.48 -6.75
CA ALA A 19 5.65 10.24 -6.78
C ALA A 19 4.43 9.32 -7.00
N ALA A 20 3.47 9.38 -6.09
CA ALA A 20 2.31 8.52 -6.01
C ALA A 20 1.03 9.37 -5.98
N THR A 21 0.21 9.20 -6.99
CA THR A 21 -1.01 9.99 -7.20
C THR A 21 -2.23 9.18 -6.84
N VAL A 22 -3.10 9.74 -6.00
CA VAL A 22 -4.38 9.11 -5.63
C VAL A 22 -5.52 9.56 -6.56
N GLU A 23 -6.70 8.95 -6.45
CA GLU A 23 -7.84 9.17 -7.35
C GLU A 23 -8.28 10.64 -7.50
N CYS A 24 -8.16 11.44 -6.43
CA CYS A 24 -8.42 12.88 -6.47
C CYS A 24 -7.26 13.73 -7.05
N SER A 25 -6.28 13.09 -7.68
CA SER A 25 -5.11 13.69 -8.34
C SER A 25 -4.09 14.41 -7.44
N HIS A 26 -4.21 14.34 -6.12
CA HIS A 26 -3.13 14.77 -5.22
C HIS A 26 -1.97 13.77 -5.24
N THR A 27 -0.74 14.29 -5.21
CA THR A 27 0.49 13.50 -5.32
C THR A 27 1.32 13.58 -4.04
N PHE A 28 1.88 12.45 -3.62
CA PHE A 28 2.68 12.30 -2.41
C PHE A 28 3.92 11.44 -2.68
N CYS A 29 4.85 11.34 -1.75
CA CYS A 29 5.83 10.25 -1.79
C CYS A 29 5.09 8.92 -1.58
N TRP A 30 5.44 7.88 -2.36
CA TRP A 30 4.83 6.55 -2.21
C TRP A 30 4.78 6.08 -0.75
N ALA A 31 5.93 6.09 -0.07
CA ALA A 31 6.03 5.65 1.32
C ALA A 31 5.18 6.49 2.28
N CYS A 32 4.97 7.78 1.99
CA CYS A 32 4.17 8.65 2.83
C CYS A 32 2.68 8.34 2.71
N ILE A 33 2.17 8.22 1.48
CA ILE A 33 0.75 7.92 1.27
C ILE A 33 0.42 6.48 1.66
N ASP A 34 1.32 5.52 1.40
CA ASP A 34 1.14 4.12 1.82
C ASP A 34 0.99 4.01 3.34
N LYS A 35 1.90 4.66 4.10
CA LYS A 35 1.81 4.73 5.57
C LYS A 35 0.53 5.41 6.08
N TRP A 36 0.07 6.45 5.38
CA TRP A 36 -1.17 7.15 5.72
C TRP A 36 -2.40 6.24 5.55
N LEU A 37 -2.51 5.58 4.40
CA LEU A 37 -3.61 4.66 4.09
C LEU A 37 -3.58 3.42 5.00
N LEU A 38 -2.41 3.00 5.45
CA LEU A 38 -2.25 1.86 6.36
C LEU A 38 -2.71 2.16 7.80
N HIS A 39 -2.37 3.35 8.34
CA HIS A 39 -2.50 3.60 9.78
C HIS A 39 -3.47 4.72 10.18
N LYS A 40 -3.94 5.53 9.22
CA LYS A 40 -4.84 6.67 9.51
C LYS A 40 -6.21 6.40 8.95
N LYS A 41 -6.41 6.64 7.66
CA LYS A 41 -7.71 6.58 7.00
C LYS A 41 -7.53 6.35 5.50
N PHE A 42 -8.51 5.69 4.88
CA PHE A 42 -8.63 5.54 3.43
C PHE A 42 -9.15 6.83 2.75
N GLU A 43 -8.53 7.96 3.07
CA GLU A 43 -8.88 9.30 2.53
C GLU A 43 -7.62 10.08 2.17
N CYS A 44 -7.72 10.97 1.19
CA CYS A 44 -6.64 11.87 0.79
C CYS A 44 -6.25 12.81 1.95
N PRO A 45 -4.95 12.92 2.32
CA PRO A 45 -4.49 13.86 3.35
C PRO A 45 -4.83 15.33 3.12
N VAL A 46 -5.06 15.73 1.85
CA VAL A 46 -5.29 17.13 1.47
C VAL A 46 -6.78 17.45 1.44
N CYS A 47 -7.53 16.77 0.56
CA CYS A 47 -8.94 17.10 0.32
C CYS A 47 -9.94 16.13 1.00
N ARG A 48 -9.45 15.10 1.68
CA ARG A 48 -10.27 14.06 2.35
C ARG A 48 -11.18 13.25 1.41
N ALA A 49 -10.98 13.36 0.09
CA ALA A 49 -11.66 12.47 -0.86
C ALA A 49 -11.30 11.00 -0.53
N PRO A 50 -12.25 10.06 -0.61
CA PRO A 50 -11.97 8.64 -0.43
C PRO A 50 -10.86 8.15 -1.37
N VAL A 51 -10.02 7.25 -0.86
CA VAL A 51 -9.00 6.55 -1.65
C VAL A 51 -9.35 5.07 -1.60
N THR A 52 -9.89 4.57 -2.70
CA THR A 52 -10.41 3.21 -2.85
C THR A 52 -9.52 2.33 -3.71
N ARG A 53 -8.56 2.93 -4.42
CA ARG A 53 -7.59 2.25 -5.27
C ARG A 53 -6.18 2.53 -4.80
N GLU A 54 -5.26 1.64 -5.19
CA GLU A 54 -3.84 1.84 -4.94
C GLU A 54 -3.34 3.13 -5.63
N PRO A 55 -2.47 3.91 -4.98
CA PRO A 55 -1.84 5.07 -5.60
C PRO A 55 -1.07 4.69 -6.88
N VAL A 56 -1.08 5.58 -7.88
CA VAL A 56 -0.40 5.35 -9.16
C VAL A 56 0.94 6.06 -9.21
N ARG A 57 2.01 5.35 -9.58
CA ARG A 57 3.35 5.94 -9.80
C ARG A 57 3.32 6.92 -10.98
N THR A 58 3.63 8.19 -10.72
CA THR A 58 3.57 9.26 -11.71
C THR A 58 4.97 9.62 -12.22
N ARG A 59 5.44 8.88 -13.23
CA ARG A 59 6.82 8.97 -13.75
C ARG A 59 7.18 10.33 -14.31
N ALA A 60 6.23 11.02 -14.94
CA ALA A 60 6.45 12.37 -15.44
C ALA A 60 6.80 13.36 -14.30
N VAL A 61 6.07 13.29 -13.18
CA VAL A 61 6.34 14.12 -11.99
C VAL A 61 7.69 13.76 -11.38
N GLU A 62 8.03 12.47 -11.25
CA GLU A 62 9.35 12.03 -10.77
C GLU A 62 10.49 12.61 -11.62
N ALA A 63 10.35 12.59 -12.95
CA ALA A 63 11.34 13.15 -13.86
C ALA A 63 11.47 14.67 -13.72
N ILE A 64 10.37 15.38 -13.50
CA ILE A 64 10.37 16.83 -13.26
C ILE A 64 11.06 17.17 -11.95
N VAL A 65 10.74 16.45 -10.86
CA VAL A 65 11.38 16.62 -9.55
C VAL A 65 12.89 16.43 -9.67
N ARG A 66 13.33 15.31 -10.25
CA ARG A 66 14.77 15.01 -10.45
C ARG A 66 15.49 16.11 -11.22
N LYS A 67 14.95 16.54 -12.37
CA LYS A 67 15.51 17.64 -13.17
C LYS A 67 15.55 18.98 -12.43
N THR A 68 14.64 19.19 -11.47
CA THR A 68 14.57 20.42 -10.67
C THR A 68 15.64 20.38 -9.57
N VAL A 69 15.73 19.26 -8.84
CA VAL A 69 16.73 19.03 -7.79
C VAL A 69 18.15 19.01 -8.36
N ASP A 70 18.35 18.51 -9.58
CA ASP A 70 19.67 18.50 -10.25
C ASP A 70 20.27 19.90 -10.44
N LYS A 71 19.45 20.96 -10.37
CA LYS A 71 19.88 22.37 -10.50
C LYS A 71 20.10 23.04 -9.14
N MET A 72 19.91 22.32 -8.04
CA MET A 72 20.04 22.83 -6.67
C MET A 72 21.47 22.66 -6.14
N PRO A 73 21.83 23.34 -5.04
CA PRO A 73 23.10 23.11 -4.36
C PRO A 73 23.33 21.63 -4.03
N SER A 74 24.60 21.21 -3.98
CA SER A 74 24.98 19.81 -3.79
C SER A 74 24.35 19.18 -2.56
N GLU A 75 24.26 19.92 -1.45
CA GLU A 75 23.66 19.44 -0.20
C GLU A 75 22.20 18.97 -0.38
N GLN A 76 21.34 19.80 -0.99
CA GLN A 76 19.93 19.43 -1.25
C GLN A 76 19.80 18.28 -2.24
N LYS A 77 20.71 18.21 -3.21
CA LYS A 77 20.75 17.12 -4.17
C LYS A 77 21.11 15.80 -3.48
N ASP A 78 22.13 15.80 -2.62
CA ASP A 78 22.60 14.61 -1.91
C ASP A 78 21.51 14.10 -0.94
N GLU A 79 20.85 15.01 -0.21
CA GLU A 79 19.70 14.67 0.65
C GLU A 79 18.56 14.00 -0.12
N TYR A 80 18.20 14.53 -1.29
CA TYR A 80 17.17 13.94 -2.14
C TYR A 80 17.59 12.56 -2.67
N GLU A 81 18.82 12.39 -3.15
CA GLU A 81 19.31 11.10 -3.64
C GLU A 81 19.35 10.05 -2.53
N ASP A 82 19.69 10.42 -1.30
CA ASP A 82 19.66 9.48 -0.18
C ASP A 82 18.23 9.03 0.15
N ARG A 83 17.24 9.94 0.06
CA ARG A 83 15.83 9.58 0.19
C ARG A 83 15.37 8.65 -0.95
N VAL A 84 15.84 8.87 -2.18
CA VAL A 84 15.56 7.98 -3.33
C VAL A 84 16.14 6.59 -3.09
N LYS A 85 17.44 6.49 -2.73
CA LYS A 85 18.09 5.20 -2.41
C LYS A 85 17.37 4.46 -1.29
N ALA A 86 16.96 5.17 -0.24
CA ALA A 86 16.22 4.58 0.87
C ALA A 86 14.86 4.03 0.41
N ALA A 87 14.13 4.77 -0.44
CA ALA A 87 12.86 4.34 -1.01
C ALA A 87 13.00 3.13 -1.95
N GLU A 88 14.05 3.09 -2.78
CA GLU A 88 14.37 1.95 -3.64
C GLU A 88 14.72 0.70 -2.83
N ALA A 89 15.58 0.84 -1.82
CA ALA A 89 15.94 -0.27 -0.94
C ALA A 89 14.73 -0.82 -0.17
N ALA A 90 13.82 0.06 0.28
CA ALA A 90 12.57 -0.35 0.91
C ALA A 90 11.65 -1.10 -0.06
N HIS A 91 11.51 -0.60 -1.29
CA HIS A 91 10.71 -1.27 -2.33
C HIS A 91 11.26 -2.65 -2.67
N GLN A 92 12.56 -2.78 -2.89
CA GLN A 92 13.21 -4.07 -3.16
C GLN A 92 13.10 -5.05 -1.99
N ARG A 93 13.12 -4.56 -0.74
CA ARG A 93 12.85 -5.41 0.43
C ARG A 93 11.41 -5.91 0.43
N SER A 94 10.44 -5.04 0.19
CA SER A 94 9.02 -5.41 0.11
C SER A 94 8.76 -6.45 -0.98
N GLN A 95 9.30 -6.27 -2.19
CA GLN A 95 9.17 -7.24 -3.29
C GLN A 95 9.76 -8.61 -2.93
N ARG A 96 10.92 -8.65 -2.28
CA ARG A 96 11.52 -9.91 -1.82
C ARG A 96 10.65 -10.62 -0.79
N LEU A 97 10.16 -9.89 0.21
CA LEU A 97 9.26 -10.43 1.23
C LEU A 97 7.96 -10.97 0.63
N HIS A 98 7.41 -10.27 -0.37
CA HIS A 98 6.24 -10.73 -1.10
C HIS A 98 6.51 -12.07 -1.80
N ILE A 99 7.60 -12.18 -2.56
CA ILE A 99 7.98 -13.43 -3.25
C ILE A 99 8.19 -14.58 -2.24
N GLU A 100 8.82 -14.31 -1.10
CA GLU A 100 9.03 -15.31 -0.04
C GLU A 100 7.71 -15.75 0.61
N LEU A 101 6.79 -14.81 0.83
CA LEU A 101 5.44 -15.09 1.33
C LEU A 101 4.70 -15.98 0.33
N GLU A 102 4.66 -15.61 -0.95
CA GLU A 102 3.97 -16.39 -1.99
C GLU A 102 4.47 -17.84 -2.09
N LYS A 103 5.79 -18.03 -2.03
CA LYS A 103 6.40 -19.38 -1.99
C LYS A 103 5.93 -20.17 -0.78
N SER A 104 5.93 -19.53 0.40
CA SER A 104 5.51 -20.16 1.66
C SER A 104 4.03 -20.52 1.65
N VAL A 105 3.19 -19.65 1.08
CA VAL A 105 1.76 -19.87 0.87
C VAL A 105 1.52 -21.05 -0.06
N THR A 106 2.15 -21.05 -1.23
CA THR A 106 2.00 -22.12 -2.23
C THR A 106 2.39 -23.49 -1.66
N GLU A 107 3.49 -23.54 -0.89
CA GLU A 107 3.94 -24.78 -0.26
C GLU A 107 2.99 -25.25 0.86
N ALA A 108 2.38 -24.32 1.61
CA ALA A 108 1.38 -24.64 2.62
C ALA A 108 0.10 -25.21 1.98
N GLU A 109 -0.38 -24.62 0.89
CA GLU A 109 -1.52 -25.10 0.10
C GLU A 109 -1.25 -26.50 -0.47
N ARG A 110 -0.06 -26.73 -1.05
CA ARG A 110 0.36 -28.05 -1.57
C ARG A 110 0.38 -29.13 -0.49
N LYS A 111 0.72 -28.76 0.74
CA LYS A 111 0.70 -29.64 1.93
C LYS A 111 -0.69 -29.82 2.54
N GLY A 112 -1.73 -29.23 1.94
CA GLY A 112 -3.10 -29.32 2.44
C GLY A 112 -3.32 -28.62 3.78
N LYS A 113 -2.50 -27.60 4.12
CA LYS A 113 -2.76 -26.81 5.34
C LYS A 113 -4.08 -26.08 5.20
N ALA A 114 -4.96 -26.28 6.18
CA ALA A 114 -6.23 -25.57 6.24
C ALA A 114 -5.99 -24.11 6.67
N PHE A 115 -6.51 -23.19 5.87
CA PHE A 115 -6.67 -21.78 6.23
C PHE A 115 -8.16 -21.52 6.49
N PHE A 116 -8.47 -20.60 7.40
CA PHE A 116 -9.84 -20.14 7.59
C PHE A 116 -10.29 -19.35 6.36
N THR A 117 -11.54 -19.55 5.92
CA THR A 117 -12.09 -18.91 4.73
C THR A 117 -13.10 -17.84 5.13
N ILE A 118 -13.14 -16.74 4.38
CA ILE A 118 -13.92 -15.54 4.72
C ILE A 118 -15.43 -15.77 4.76
N ASP A 119 -15.89 -16.84 4.12
CA ASP A 119 -17.30 -17.29 4.02
C ASP A 119 -17.75 -18.20 5.18
N GLN A 120 -16.89 -18.42 6.18
CA GLN A 120 -17.17 -19.17 7.39
C GLN A 120 -17.04 -18.28 8.64
N ASP A 121 -17.79 -18.58 9.69
CA ASP A 121 -17.68 -17.86 10.96
C ASP A 121 -16.30 -18.02 11.60
N TRP A 122 -15.58 -16.91 11.77
CA TRP A 122 -14.28 -16.92 12.42
C TRP A 122 -14.42 -16.84 13.93
N LYS A 123 -13.59 -17.59 14.65
CA LYS A 123 -13.37 -17.38 16.08
C LYS A 123 -12.67 -16.05 16.31
N ARG A 124 -12.81 -15.49 17.51
CA ARG A 124 -12.13 -14.23 17.90
C ARG A 124 -10.63 -14.23 17.56
N LYS A 125 -9.92 -15.32 17.84
CA LYS A 125 -8.49 -15.45 17.56
C LYS A 125 -8.16 -15.37 16.06
N GLU A 126 -9.03 -15.88 15.20
CA GLU A 126 -8.86 -15.85 13.74
C GLU A 126 -9.08 -14.42 13.23
N ARG A 127 -10.15 -13.75 13.67
CA ARG A 127 -10.38 -12.31 13.40
C ARG A 127 -9.19 -11.46 13.84
N ASP A 128 -8.73 -11.63 15.08
CA ASP A 128 -7.57 -10.89 15.63
C ASP A 128 -6.28 -11.18 14.86
N THR A 129 -6.13 -12.38 14.28
CA THR A 129 -4.95 -12.74 13.48
C THR A 129 -5.03 -12.09 12.10
N PHE A 130 -6.17 -12.20 11.43
CA PHE A 130 -6.39 -11.57 10.14
C PHE A 130 -6.25 -10.06 10.21
N GLN A 131 -6.89 -9.43 11.19
CA GLN A 131 -6.88 -7.97 11.35
C GLN A 131 -5.49 -7.42 11.64
N ARG A 132 -4.63 -8.18 12.35
CA ARG A 132 -3.22 -7.82 12.51
C ARG A 132 -2.47 -7.93 11.18
N GLY A 133 -2.60 -9.06 10.47
CA GLY A 133 -1.94 -9.24 9.18
C GLY A 133 -2.32 -8.17 8.16
N VAL A 134 -3.61 -7.84 8.04
CA VAL A 134 -4.06 -6.75 7.16
C VAL A 134 -3.41 -5.42 7.56
N LYS A 135 -3.30 -5.10 8.85
CA LYS A 135 -2.65 -3.87 9.33
C LYS A 135 -1.13 -3.83 9.15
N ASP A 136 -0.50 -4.99 9.04
CA ASP A 136 0.95 -5.11 8.90
C ASP A 136 1.41 -5.17 7.43
N TYR A 137 0.48 -5.44 6.49
CA TYR A 137 0.77 -5.57 5.06
C TYR A 137 0.11 -4.48 4.20
N THR A 138 0.80 -4.07 3.12
CA THR A 138 0.30 -3.19 2.05
C THR A 138 0.58 -3.80 0.67
N GLY A 139 -0.01 -3.22 -0.38
CA GLY A 139 0.15 -3.66 -1.78
C GLY A 139 -0.06 -5.16 -1.99
N ASP A 140 0.77 -5.75 -2.86
CA ASP A 140 0.73 -7.17 -3.24
C ASP A 140 0.81 -8.13 -2.03
N THR A 141 1.52 -7.73 -0.95
CA THR A 141 1.63 -8.56 0.26
C THR A 141 0.28 -8.67 0.96
N ARG A 142 -0.47 -7.57 1.05
CA ARG A 142 -1.82 -7.58 1.61
C ARG A 142 -2.76 -8.37 0.71
N GLU A 143 -2.64 -8.25 -0.62
CA GLU A 143 -3.44 -9.02 -1.56
C GLU A 143 -3.23 -10.54 -1.39
N THR A 144 -1.97 -11.00 -1.36
CA THR A 144 -1.64 -12.40 -1.09
C THR A 144 -2.17 -12.86 0.28
N TYR A 145 -2.07 -12.03 1.31
CA TYR A 145 -2.61 -12.34 2.63
C TYR A 145 -4.14 -12.47 2.63
N CYS A 146 -4.86 -11.57 1.95
CA CYS A 146 -6.31 -11.66 1.81
C CYS A 146 -6.73 -12.91 1.02
N ARG A 147 -6.00 -13.23 -0.07
CA ARG A 147 -6.23 -14.41 -0.91
C ARG A 147 -6.14 -15.73 -0.13
N LEU A 148 -5.28 -15.82 0.89
CA LEU A 148 -5.21 -16.99 1.79
C LEU A 148 -6.55 -17.32 2.46
N THR A 149 -7.37 -16.30 2.69
CA THR A 149 -8.71 -16.45 3.28
C THR A 149 -9.82 -16.48 2.24
N LYS A 150 -9.48 -16.51 0.95
CA LYS A 150 -10.39 -16.36 -0.20
C LYS A 150 -11.10 -14.99 -0.28
N LEU A 151 -10.68 -14.00 0.52
CA LEU A 151 -11.15 -12.62 0.38
C LEU A 151 -10.48 -11.99 -0.84
N THR A 152 -11.10 -12.12 -2.00
CA THR A 152 -10.64 -11.52 -3.26
C THR A 152 -11.74 -10.64 -3.87
N VAL A 153 -11.37 -9.71 -4.75
CA VAL A 153 -12.34 -8.88 -5.49
C VAL A 153 -13.33 -9.75 -6.26
N GLN A 154 -12.84 -10.81 -6.92
CA GLN A 154 -13.69 -11.76 -7.64
C GLN A 154 -14.69 -12.46 -6.72
N TRP A 155 -14.28 -12.86 -5.52
CA TRP A 155 -15.19 -13.45 -4.53
C TRP A 155 -16.25 -12.44 -4.08
N ILE A 156 -15.85 -11.20 -3.75
CA ILE A 156 -16.80 -10.14 -3.34
C ILE A 156 -17.90 -9.93 -4.39
N HIS A 157 -17.55 -9.94 -5.67
CA HIS A 157 -18.53 -9.73 -6.75
C HIS A 157 -19.44 -10.94 -7.05
N SER A 158 -19.03 -12.14 -6.63
CA SER A 158 -19.74 -13.40 -6.97
C SER A 158 -20.41 -14.07 -5.77
N ALA A 159 -20.10 -13.63 -4.55
CA ALA A 159 -20.64 -14.19 -3.32
C ALA A 159 -22.14 -13.90 -3.15
N GLN A 160 -22.83 -14.83 -2.50
CA GLN A 160 -24.22 -14.64 -2.07
C GLN A 160 -24.28 -13.69 -0.86
N GLU A 161 -25.43 -13.02 -0.69
CA GLU A 161 -25.64 -12.02 0.38
C GLU A 161 -25.35 -12.58 1.77
N ASP A 162 -25.80 -13.81 2.08
CA ASP A 162 -25.55 -14.47 3.37
C ASP A 162 -24.04 -14.63 3.65
N LYS A 163 -23.25 -14.92 2.60
CA LYS A 163 -21.79 -15.02 2.70
C LYS A 163 -21.11 -13.68 2.87
N LEU A 164 -21.63 -12.62 2.23
CA LEU A 164 -21.14 -11.25 2.43
C LEU A 164 -21.40 -10.77 3.85
N GLN A 165 -22.54 -11.12 4.46
CA GLN A 165 -22.84 -10.78 5.85
C GLN A 165 -21.89 -11.49 6.85
N ILE A 166 -21.56 -12.77 6.61
CA ILE A 166 -20.55 -13.48 7.41
C ILE A 166 -19.17 -12.81 7.28
N ALA A 167 -18.77 -12.48 6.04
CA ALA A 167 -17.52 -11.77 5.82
C ALA A 167 -17.48 -10.41 6.52
N LEU A 168 -18.57 -9.64 6.48
CA LEU A 168 -18.68 -8.38 7.19
C LEU A 168 -18.51 -8.57 8.70
N HIS A 169 -19.14 -9.58 9.29
CA HIS A 169 -18.97 -9.91 10.71
C HIS A 169 -17.51 -10.28 11.04
N ASN A 170 -16.83 -11.01 10.17
CA ASN A 170 -15.44 -11.40 10.36
C ASN A 170 -14.46 -10.21 10.33
N LEU A 171 -14.80 -9.14 9.59
CA LEU A 171 -13.95 -7.97 9.36
C LEU A 171 -14.16 -6.81 10.35
N GLN A 172 -15.13 -6.93 11.26
CA GLN A 172 -15.40 -5.98 12.35
C GLN A 172 -14.43 -6.17 13.52
#